data_AF-A0A8S4QYJ5-F1
#
_entry.id   AF-A0A8S4QYJ5-F1
#
_cell.length_a   1.000
_cell.length_b   1.000
_cell.length_c   1.000
_cell.angle_alpha   90.00
_cell.angle_beta   90.00
_cell.angle_gamma   90.00
#
_symmetry.space_group_name_H-M   'P 1'
#
loop_
_entity.id
_entity.type
_entity.pdbx_description
1 polymer ?
#
loop_
_entity_poly.entity_id
_entity_poly.type
_entity_poly.pdbx_seq_one_letter_code
_entity_poly.pdbx_strand_id
1 'polypeptide(L)'
;YGTLDRASGQWSGMMRRLIDDENIHFAITDLTITAEREEAVDFTTPFMNLGISILLRKPTKPEPALLAFLLPFSNGVWLCLGLAYLGTSLVLFVVGRLCPEEWQNPYPCIEEPPALENQFTLANALWFNLGAVLQQGSEIAPAAYGSRAVASVWWLFALVITSSYTANLATLLSTETASELIKDVQDLADNDQGIQYGAKAGGATYKFFEQSTNELYQRMYQTMKEQPMPLSNPEGIRKALEDNFAYFAESTTIEYTVERLCDVTSVSAPSLVR
;
A
#
# COMPACT_ATOMS: atom_id res chain seq x y z
N TYR A 1 24.91 -23.40 -16.49
CA TYR A 1 25.18 -24.30 -15.36
C TYR A 1 25.25 -25.74 -15.81
N GLY A 2 24.12 -26.40 -16.03
CA GLY A 2 24.11 -27.80 -16.44
C GLY A 2 22.96 -28.52 -15.77
N THR A 3 22.33 -29.38 -16.56
CA THR A 3 21.14 -30.15 -16.23
C THR A 3 21.40 -31.58 -16.66
N LEU A 4 21.19 -32.54 -15.76
CA LEU A 4 21.19 -33.95 -16.09
C LEU A 4 19.99 -34.26 -16.98
N ASP A 5 20.24 -34.83 -18.14
CA ASP A 5 19.21 -35.46 -18.95
C ASP A 5 19.00 -36.89 -18.44
N ARG A 6 17.81 -37.16 -17.89
CA ARG A 6 17.48 -38.47 -17.32
C ARG A 6 17.36 -39.57 -18.36
N ALA A 7 17.14 -39.24 -19.63
CA ALA A 7 17.02 -40.23 -20.70
C ALA A 7 18.40 -40.73 -21.15
N SER A 8 19.35 -39.82 -21.32
CA SER A 8 20.71 -40.15 -21.75
C SER A 8 21.70 -40.39 -20.59
N GLY A 9 21.35 -39.96 -19.37
CA GLY A 9 22.26 -39.94 -18.22
C GLY A 9 23.40 -38.94 -18.37
N GLN A 10 23.36 -38.06 -19.37
CA GLN A 10 24.43 -37.09 -19.63
C GLN A 10 24.12 -35.73 -19.02
N TRP A 11 25.14 -35.11 -18.43
CA TRP A 11 25.09 -33.71 -18.04
C TRP A 11 25.20 -32.80 -19.26
N SER A 12 24.70 -31.58 -19.11
CA SER A 12 24.84 -30.50 -20.08
C SER A 12 25.65 -29.32 -19.51
N GLY A 13 26.05 -28.39 -20.37
CA GLY A 13 26.67 -27.12 -19.96
C GLY A 13 28.02 -27.28 -19.25
N MET A 14 28.23 -26.49 -18.20
CA MET A 14 29.49 -26.48 -17.44
C MET A 14 29.67 -27.77 -16.65
N MET A 15 28.59 -28.35 -16.09
CA MET A 15 28.64 -29.64 -15.38
C MET A 15 29.25 -30.73 -16.26
N ARG A 16 28.79 -30.84 -17.51
CA ARG A 16 29.33 -31.80 -18.47
C ARG A 16 30.82 -31.60 -18.70
N ARG A 17 31.23 -30.36 -18.93
CA ARG A 17 32.64 -30.04 -19.22
C ARG A 17 33.54 -30.35 -18.02
N LEU A 18 33.07 -30.11 -16.80
CA LEU A 18 33.83 -30.42 -15.59
C LEU A 18 34.01 -31.93 -15.38
N ILE A 19 33.07 -32.75 -15.88
CA ILE A 19 33.10 -34.21 -15.76
C ILE A 19 33.89 -34.86 -16.91
N ASP A 20 33.67 -34.41 -18.14
CA ASP A 20 34.18 -35.06 -19.35
C ASP A 20 35.57 -34.55 -19.78
N ASP A 21 35.94 -33.29 -19.46
CA ASP A 21 37.16 -32.66 -19.96
C ASP A 21 38.29 -32.74 -18.93
N GLU A 22 39.26 -33.64 -19.18
CA GLU A 22 40.44 -33.84 -18.32
C GLU A 22 41.30 -32.58 -18.16
N ASN A 23 41.15 -31.56 -19.02
CA ASN A 23 41.90 -30.31 -18.90
C ASN A 23 41.27 -29.32 -17.90
N ILE A 24 40.06 -29.58 -17.40
CA ILE A 24 39.34 -28.72 -16.46
C ILE A 24 39.44 -29.31 -15.06
N HIS A 25 40.25 -28.68 -14.21
CA HIS A 25 40.49 -29.17 -12.85
C HIS A 25 39.48 -28.65 -11.81
N PHE A 26 38.96 -27.43 -11.99
CA PHE A 26 37.97 -26.83 -11.10
C PHE A 26 37.18 -25.73 -11.83
N ALA A 27 36.01 -25.38 -11.31
CA ALA A 27 35.17 -24.30 -11.82
C ALA A 27 34.85 -23.30 -10.70
N ILE A 28 35.04 -22.00 -10.96
CA ILE A 28 34.62 -20.92 -10.05
C ILE A 28 33.45 -20.20 -10.71
N THR A 29 32.26 -20.35 -10.14
CA THR A 29 31.02 -19.72 -10.62
C THR A 29 29.97 -19.70 -9.50
N ASP A 30 28.92 -18.93 -9.71
CA ASP A 30 27.63 -18.96 -9.00
C ASP A 30 26.81 -20.24 -9.27
N LEU A 31 27.37 -21.42 -8.98
CA LEU A 31 26.66 -22.69 -9.12
C LEU A 31 25.95 -23.07 -7.82
N THR A 32 24.62 -23.12 -7.84
CA THR A 32 23.83 -23.64 -6.73
C THR A 32 24.18 -25.11 -6.45
N ILE A 33 24.54 -25.42 -5.20
CA ILE A 33 24.75 -26.79 -4.73
C ILE A 33 23.38 -27.47 -4.60
N THR A 34 23.22 -28.63 -5.24
CA THR A 34 21.99 -29.43 -5.22
C THR A 34 22.37 -30.90 -5.06
N ALA A 35 21.53 -31.72 -4.43
CA ALA A 35 21.82 -33.15 -4.23
C ALA A 35 22.25 -33.86 -5.53
N GLU A 36 21.54 -33.66 -6.63
CA GLU A 36 21.86 -34.26 -7.95
C GLU A 36 23.24 -33.84 -8.48
N ARG A 37 23.71 -32.62 -8.16
CA ARG A 37 25.03 -32.13 -8.61
C ARG A 37 26.14 -32.63 -7.69
N GLU A 38 25.88 -32.71 -6.40
CA GLU A 38 26.83 -33.21 -5.39
C GLU A 38 27.15 -34.70 -5.60
N GLU A 39 26.21 -35.47 -6.15
CA GLU A 39 26.47 -36.86 -6.59
C GLU A 39 27.43 -36.95 -7.79
N ALA A 40 27.54 -35.89 -8.60
CA ALA A 40 28.31 -35.89 -9.84
C ALA A 40 29.69 -35.21 -9.71
N VAL A 41 29.82 -34.21 -8.84
CA VAL A 41 31.06 -33.46 -8.61
C VAL A 41 31.19 -33.06 -7.15
N ASP A 42 32.42 -32.95 -6.65
CA ASP A 42 32.70 -32.45 -5.32
C ASP A 42 32.59 -30.92 -5.24
N PHE A 43 32.06 -30.42 -4.13
CA PHE A 43 31.96 -28.99 -3.83
C PHE A 43 32.83 -28.60 -2.64
N THR A 44 33.28 -27.34 -2.64
CA THR A 44 33.84 -26.73 -1.43
C THR A 44 32.73 -26.36 -0.45
N THR A 45 33.08 -25.93 0.75
CA THR A 45 32.13 -25.26 1.63
C THR A 45 31.51 -24.04 0.95
N PRO A 46 30.19 -23.81 1.06
CA PRO A 46 29.53 -22.64 0.47
C PRO A 46 30.19 -21.35 0.94
N PHE A 47 30.47 -20.42 0.02
CA PHE A 47 31.02 -19.10 0.34
C PHE A 47 29.94 -18.03 0.52
N MET A 48 28.70 -18.31 0.09
CA MET A 48 27.57 -17.39 0.14
C MET A 48 26.27 -18.18 0.34
N ASN A 49 25.46 -17.74 1.31
CA ASN A 49 24.13 -18.30 1.56
C ASN A 49 23.09 -17.42 0.87
N LEU A 50 22.21 -18.05 0.09
CA LEU A 50 21.16 -17.37 -0.66
C LEU A 50 19.89 -18.19 -0.68
N GLY A 51 18.78 -17.53 -1.04
CA GLY A 51 17.46 -18.12 -1.11
C GLY A 51 16.78 -17.93 -2.45
N ILE A 52 15.62 -18.57 -2.63
CA ILE A 52 14.72 -18.22 -3.73
C ILE A 52 13.89 -17.02 -3.28
N SER A 53 13.86 -15.97 -4.08
CA SER A 53 13.05 -14.77 -3.87
C SER A 53 12.25 -14.46 -5.12
N ILE A 54 11.30 -13.52 -5.01
CA ILE A 54 10.39 -13.13 -6.10
C ILE A 54 10.71 -11.70 -6.51
N LEU A 55 10.92 -11.50 -7.82
CA LEU A 55 11.01 -10.18 -8.43
C LEU A 55 9.68 -9.83 -9.09
N LEU A 56 9.15 -8.67 -8.74
CA LEU A 56 7.89 -8.13 -9.25
C LEU A 56 8.10 -6.69 -9.70
N ARG A 57 7.29 -6.23 -10.64
CA ARG A 57 7.18 -4.79 -10.90
C ARG A 57 6.58 -4.09 -9.69
N LYS A 58 7.11 -2.92 -9.36
CA LYS A 58 6.46 -2.04 -8.38
C LYS A 58 5.08 -1.63 -8.90
N PRO A 59 4.04 -1.70 -8.07
CA PRO A 59 2.73 -1.20 -8.43
C PRO A 59 2.85 0.29 -8.77
N THR A 60 2.26 0.68 -9.89
CA THR A 60 2.11 2.10 -10.22
C THR A 60 1.20 2.75 -9.18
N LYS A 61 1.63 3.88 -8.62
CA LYS A 61 0.81 4.68 -7.71
C LYS A 61 -0.53 4.99 -8.42
N PRO A 62 -1.68 4.61 -7.85
CA PRO A 62 -2.95 4.98 -8.45
C PRO A 62 -3.05 6.50 -8.50
N GLU A 63 -3.63 7.04 -9.57
CA GLU A 63 -3.87 8.47 -9.66
C GLU A 63 -4.75 8.93 -8.49
N PRO A 64 -4.45 10.09 -7.88
CA PRO A 64 -5.24 10.59 -6.77
C PRO A 64 -6.70 10.78 -7.23
N ALA A 65 -7.63 10.15 -6.51
CA ALA A 65 -9.05 10.27 -6.82
C ALA A 65 -9.48 11.76 -6.77
N LEU A 66 -10.42 12.17 -7.63
CA LEU A 66 -10.94 13.54 -7.67
C LEU A 66 -11.46 14.04 -6.32
N LEU A 67 -11.94 13.13 -5.46
CA LEU A 67 -12.45 13.41 -4.12
C LEU A 67 -11.46 13.01 -3.01
N ALA A 68 -10.16 12.96 -3.29
CA ALA A 68 -9.13 12.59 -2.31
C ALA A 68 -9.15 13.48 -1.06
N PHE A 69 -9.63 14.73 -1.18
CA PHE A 69 -9.79 15.64 -0.04
C PHE A 69 -10.88 15.19 0.97
N LEU A 70 -11.81 14.30 0.60
CA LEU A 70 -12.80 13.75 1.54
C LEU A 70 -12.28 12.54 2.33
N LEU A 71 -11.18 11.93 1.88
CA LEU A 71 -10.57 10.75 2.50
C LEU A 71 -10.04 10.93 3.94
N PRO A 72 -9.64 12.13 4.43
CA PRO A 72 -9.14 12.28 5.79
C PRO A 72 -10.14 11.89 6.89
N PHE A 73 -11.43 11.85 6.58
CA PHE A 73 -12.49 11.39 7.47
C PHE A 73 -13.33 10.31 6.82
N SER A 74 -13.77 9.33 7.61
CA SER A 74 -14.67 8.29 7.14
C SER A 74 -16.08 8.86 6.93
N ASN A 75 -16.88 8.18 6.09
CA ASN A 75 -18.26 8.57 5.82
C ASN A 75 -19.11 8.73 7.09
N GLY A 76 -18.84 7.91 8.11
CA GLY A 76 -19.51 8.03 9.42
C GLY A 76 -19.18 9.33 10.15
N VAL A 77 -17.92 9.76 10.11
CA VAL A 77 -17.49 11.03 10.74
C VAL A 77 -18.10 12.22 10.00
N TRP A 78 -18.15 12.19 8.67
CA TRP A 78 -18.82 13.22 7.88
C TRP A 78 -20.31 13.35 8.21
N LEU A 79 -21.01 12.22 8.35
CA LEU A 79 -22.41 12.21 8.76
C LEU A 79 -22.58 12.82 10.16
N CYS A 80 -21.77 12.39 11.14
CA CYS A 80 -21.80 12.93 12.49
C CYS A 80 -21.51 14.43 12.54
N LEU A 81 -20.57 14.93 11.72
CA LEU A 81 -20.26 16.35 11.60
C LEU A 81 -21.45 17.14 11.06
N GLY A 82 -22.13 16.63 10.03
CA GLY A 82 -23.34 17.23 9.47
C GLY A 82 -24.49 17.29 10.50
N LEU A 83 -24.70 16.20 11.25
CA LEU A 83 -25.71 16.16 12.32
C LEU A 83 -25.36 17.10 13.48
N ALA A 84 -24.09 17.14 13.91
CA ALA A 84 -23.63 18.04 14.96
C ALA A 84 -23.76 19.52 14.55
N TYR A 85 -23.47 19.84 13.29
CA TYR A 85 -23.67 21.17 12.72
C TYR A 85 -25.14 21.60 12.76
N LEU A 86 -26.05 20.78 12.22
CA LEU A 86 -27.49 21.07 12.24
C LEU A 86 -28.05 21.14 13.66
N GLY A 87 -27.64 20.21 14.52
CA GLY A 87 -28.06 20.16 15.92
C GLY A 87 -27.63 21.41 16.69
N THR A 88 -26.37 21.81 16.55
CA THR A 88 -25.84 23.00 17.24
C THR A 88 -26.48 24.28 16.71
N SER A 89 -26.76 24.38 15.40
CA SER A 89 -27.46 25.54 14.84
C SER A 89 -28.91 25.63 15.34
N LEU A 90 -29.58 24.49 15.51
CA LEU A 90 -30.91 24.46 16.10
C LEU A 90 -30.89 24.86 17.58
N VAL A 91 -29.94 24.34 18.36
CA VAL A 91 -29.77 24.71 19.78
C VAL A 91 -29.49 26.21 19.90
N LEU A 92 -28.60 26.76 19.06
CA LEU A 92 -28.28 28.18 19.06
C LEU A 92 -29.49 29.03 18.68
N PHE A 93 -30.29 28.60 17.70
CA PHE A 93 -31.55 29.26 17.35
C PHE A 93 -32.55 29.26 18.52
N VAL A 94 -32.75 28.12 19.18
CA VAL A 94 -33.70 27.99 20.30
C VAL A 94 -33.25 28.84 21.50
N VAL A 95 -31.98 28.69 21.92
CA VAL A 95 -31.40 29.47 23.03
C VAL A 95 -31.43 30.96 22.70
N GLY A 96 -31.07 31.33 21.46
CA GLY A 96 -31.09 32.69 20.98
C GLY A 96 -32.47 33.34 21.07
N ARG A 97 -33.55 32.59 20.82
CA ARG A 97 -34.93 33.11 20.92
C ARG A 97 -35.46 33.15 22.36
N LEU A 98 -35.03 32.22 23.22
CA LEU A 98 -35.49 32.13 24.60
C LEU A 98 -34.80 33.12 25.54
N CYS A 99 -33.55 33.51 25.25
CA CYS A 99 -32.81 34.47 26.07
C CYS A 99 -33.25 35.92 25.79
N PRO A 100 -33.78 36.66 26.79
CA PRO A 100 -34.19 38.06 26.60
C PRO A 100 -33.04 38.99 26.22
N GLU A 101 -31.82 38.70 26.69
CA GLU A 101 -30.60 39.48 26.42
C GLU A 101 -30.18 39.49 24.94
N GLU A 102 -30.69 38.56 24.12
CA GLU A 102 -30.46 38.52 22.67
C GLU A 102 -31.38 39.45 21.88
N TRP A 103 -32.45 39.94 22.51
CA TRP A 103 -33.38 40.88 21.90
C TRP A 103 -32.85 42.29 22.12
N GLN A 104 -32.13 42.80 21.13
CA GLN A 104 -31.42 44.06 21.20
C GLN A 104 -32.19 45.18 20.50
N ASN A 105 -31.94 46.41 20.96
CA ASN A 105 -32.45 47.60 20.31
C ASN A 105 -31.63 47.88 19.03
N PRO A 106 -32.23 47.84 17.83
CA PRO A 106 -31.52 48.12 16.58
C PRO A 106 -31.09 49.59 16.47
N TYR A 107 -31.72 50.50 17.22
CA TYR A 107 -31.44 51.94 17.20
C TYR A 107 -30.97 52.44 18.58
N PRO A 108 -29.65 52.46 18.86
CA PRO A 108 -29.12 52.83 20.17
C PRO A 108 -29.43 54.28 20.59
N CYS A 109 -29.89 55.14 19.67
CA CYS A 109 -30.27 56.52 19.94
C CYS A 109 -31.73 56.69 20.42
N ILE A 110 -32.53 55.63 20.43
CA ILE A 110 -33.94 55.63 20.86
C ILE A 110 -34.04 54.77 22.11
N GLU A 111 -34.26 55.36 23.29
CA GLU A 111 -34.29 54.61 24.56
C GLU A 111 -35.46 53.61 24.65
N GLU A 112 -36.60 53.92 24.02
CA GLU A 112 -37.79 53.05 23.95
C GLU A 112 -38.12 52.67 22.50
N PRO A 113 -37.52 51.59 21.95
CA PRO A 113 -37.79 51.16 20.58
C PRO A 113 -39.18 50.51 20.45
N PRO A 114 -39.84 50.63 19.29
CA PRO A 114 -41.14 50.02 19.04
C PRO A 114 -41.08 48.47 18.94
N ALA A 115 -39.91 47.90 18.64
CA ALA A 115 -39.66 46.47 18.63
C ALA A 115 -38.18 46.17 18.88
N LEU A 116 -37.89 45.04 19.53
CA LEU A 116 -36.54 44.51 19.67
C LEU A 116 -36.25 43.53 18.54
N GLU A 117 -35.01 43.51 18.06
CA GLU A 117 -34.57 42.60 17.01
C GLU A 117 -33.66 41.50 17.58
N ASN A 118 -33.77 40.30 17.02
CA ASN A 118 -32.96 39.15 17.38
C ASN A 118 -32.16 38.67 16.16
N GLN A 119 -30.84 38.67 16.30
CA GLN A 119 -29.93 38.34 15.20
C GLN A 119 -29.92 36.83 14.86
N PHE A 120 -30.38 35.96 15.76
CA PHE A 120 -30.44 34.51 15.55
C PHE A 120 -31.75 34.09 14.87
N THR A 121 -31.80 34.27 13.55
CA THR A 121 -32.66 33.47 12.67
C THR A 121 -32.03 32.09 12.43
N LEU A 122 -32.81 31.10 11.97
CA LEU A 122 -32.26 29.77 11.66
C LEU A 122 -31.15 29.86 10.60
N ALA A 123 -31.34 30.69 9.57
CA ALA A 123 -30.33 30.94 8.54
C ALA A 123 -29.06 31.57 9.13
N ASN A 124 -29.21 32.55 10.02
CA ASN A 124 -28.10 33.20 10.69
C ASN A 124 -27.35 32.26 11.65
N ALA A 125 -28.07 31.36 12.35
CA ALA A 125 -27.46 30.33 13.19
C ALA A 125 -26.70 29.27 12.39
N LEU A 126 -27.19 28.91 11.19
CA LEU A 126 -26.47 28.05 10.25
C LEU A 126 -25.23 28.75 9.71
N TRP A 127 -25.34 30.03 9.34
CA TRP A 127 -24.23 30.85 8.86
C TRP A 127 -23.14 31.04 9.92
N PHE A 128 -23.53 31.37 11.16
CA PHE A 128 -22.62 31.53 12.29
C PHE A 128 -21.79 30.26 12.54
N ASN A 129 -22.44 29.10 12.59
CA ASN A 129 -21.73 27.83 12.82
C ASN A 129 -20.85 27.42 11.63
N LEU A 130 -21.25 27.74 10.40
CA LEU A 130 -20.44 27.48 9.21
C LEU A 130 -19.16 28.34 9.22
N GLY A 131 -19.29 29.63 9.56
CA GLY A 131 -18.14 30.54 9.69
C GLY A 131 -17.11 30.09 10.72
N ALA A 132 -17.56 29.44 11.81
CA ALA A 132 -16.67 28.85 12.80
C ALA A 132 -15.87 27.65 12.26
N VAL A 133 -16.51 26.74 11.50
CA VAL A 133 -15.83 25.58 10.89
C VAL A 133 -14.84 26.03 9.81
N LEU A 134 -15.21 27.03 9.02
CA LEU A 134 -14.37 27.62 7.96
C LEU A 134 -13.30 28.58 8.48
N GLN A 135 -13.24 28.84 9.80
CA GLN A 135 -12.31 29.77 10.44
C GLN A 135 -12.36 31.21 9.91
N GLN A 136 -13.51 31.64 9.35
CA GLN A 136 -13.69 32.99 8.80
C GLN A 136 -14.34 33.95 9.81
N GLY A 137 -14.95 33.41 10.88
CA GLY A 137 -15.74 34.20 11.81
C GLY A 137 -17.11 34.58 11.26
N SER A 138 -17.84 35.41 12.00
CA SER A 138 -19.15 35.94 11.61
C SER A 138 -19.33 37.35 12.16
N GLU A 139 -20.11 38.18 11.47
CA GLU A 139 -20.55 39.48 11.98
C GLU A 139 -21.58 39.34 13.12
N ILE A 140 -22.23 38.17 13.23
CA ILE A 140 -23.21 37.87 14.27
C ILE A 140 -22.47 37.53 15.56
N ALA A 141 -22.79 38.24 16.64
CA ALA A 141 -22.15 38.07 17.94
C ALA A 141 -23.19 37.71 19.02
N PRO A 142 -23.09 36.53 19.65
CA PRO A 142 -23.99 36.17 20.75
C PRO A 142 -23.84 37.12 21.94
N ALA A 143 -24.95 37.66 22.42
CA ALA A 143 -24.98 38.63 23.50
C ALA A 143 -25.18 37.98 24.87
N ALA A 144 -26.09 37.03 24.96
CA ALA A 144 -26.48 36.37 26.19
C ALA A 144 -25.42 35.36 26.67
N TYR A 145 -25.37 35.12 27.98
CA TYR A 145 -24.46 34.12 28.54
C TYR A 145 -24.72 32.70 28.01
N GLY A 146 -26.00 32.34 27.81
CA GLY A 146 -26.38 31.01 27.32
C GLY A 146 -25.94 30.73 25.88
N SER A 147 -26.16 31.68 24.98
CA SER A 147 -25.75 31.57 23.56
C SER A 147 -24.23 31.60 23.41
N ARG A 148 -23.52 32.41 24.22
CA ARG A 148 -22.06 32.43 24.29
C ARG A 148 -21.48 31.09 24.75
N ALA A 149 -22.11 30.43 25.72
CA ALA A 149 -21.67 29.10 26.17
C ALA A 149 -21.78 28.08 25.03
N VAL A 150 -22.93 28.04 24.32
CA VAL A 150 -23.14 27.15 23.17
C VAL A 150 -22.12 27.45 22.05
N ALA A 151 -21.93 28.72 21.71
CA ALA A 151 -20.96 29.15 20.71
C ALA A 151 -19.52 28.76 21.09
N SER A 152 -19.14 28.92 22.36
CA SER A 152 -17.79 28.58 22.84
C SER A 152 -17.51 27.08 22.73
N VAL A 153 -18.49 26.23 23.07
CA VAL A 153 -18.36 24.78 22.90
C VAL A 153 -18.26 24.42 21.42
N TRP A 154 -19.04 25.05 20.55
CA TRP A 154 -18.95 24.84 19.10
C TRP A 154 -17.61 25.27 18.54
N TRP A 155 -17.06 26.40 18.97
CA TRP A 155 -15.74 26.87 18.54
C TRP A 155 -14.62 25.91 18.95
N LEU A 156 -14.66 25.39 20.17
CA LEU A 156 -13.70 24.37 20.62
C LEU A 156 -13.81 23.11 19.75
N PHE A 157 -15.03 22.65 19.49
CA PHE A 157 -15.28 21.50 18.64
C PHE A 157 -14.76 21.73 17.20
N ALA A 158 -15.08 22.87 16.60
CA ALA A 158 -14.62 23.25 15.26
C ALA A 158 -13.09 23.31 15.16
N LEU A 159 -12.42 23.88 16.17
CA LEU A 159 -10.96 23.93 16.24
C LEU A 159 -10.35 22.53 16.25
N VAL A 160 -10.87 21.63 17.10
CA VAL A 160 -10.37 20.25 17.22
C VAL A 160 -10.59 19.47 15.92
N ILE A 161 -11.77 19.59 15.31
CA ILE A 161 -12.10 18.90 14.06
C ILE A 161 -11.23 19.41 12.91
N THR A 162 -11.10 20.72 12.72
CA THR A 162 -10.29 21.24 11.62
C THR A 162 -8.80 20.92 11.80
N SER A 163 -8.30 20.93 13.03
CA SER A 163 -6.92 20.51 13.32
C SER A 163 -6.70 19.01 13.06
N SER A 164 -7.68 18.17 13.38
CA SER A 164 -7.60 16.73 13.10
C SER A 164 -7.68 16.44 11.60
N TYR A 165 -8.51 17.19 10.87
CA TYR A 165 -8.62 17.09 9.42
C TYR A 165 -7.29 17.44 8.73
N THR A 166 -6.66 18.56 9.12
CA THR A 166 -5.38 18.98 8.53
C THR A 166 -4.26 18.01 8.87
N ALA A 167 -4.23 17.47 10.08
CA ALA A 167 -3.27 16.42 10.46
C ALA A 167 -3.43 15.15 9.62
N ASN A 168 -4.66 14.62 9.52
CA ASN A 168 -4.92 13.40 8.75
C ASN A 168 -4.66 13.59 7.25
N LEU A 169 -5.01 14.76 6.70
CA LEU A 169 -4.72 15.10 5.31
C LEU A 169 -3.21 15.14 5.06
N ALA A 170 -2.43 15.75 5.96
CA ALA A 170 -0.98 15.79 5.84
C ALA A 170 -0.36 14.38 5.89
N THR A 171 -0.86 13.51 6.78
CA THR A 171 -0.46 12.10 6.83
C THR A 171 -0.80 11.39 5.54
N LEU A 172 -2.01 11.57 4.99
CA LEU A 172 -2.41 10.94 3.73
C LEU A 172 -1.54 11.37 2.56
N LEU A 173 -1.18 12.65 2.49
CA LEU A 173 -0.31 13.18 1.42
C LEU A 173 1.15 12.73 1.56
N SER A 174 1.59 12.46 2.78
CA SER A 174 2.97 12.02 3.06
C SER A 174 3.13 10.49 3.02
N THR A 175 2.04 9.75 3.22
CA THR A 175 2.08 8.29 3.24
C THR A 175 1.98 7.76 1.82
N GLU A 176 3.13 7.41 1.26
CA GLU A 176 3.18 6.56 0.08
C GLU A 176 2.88 5.14 0.50
N THR A 177 1.61 4.75 0.50
CA THR A 177 1.27 3.33 0.68
C THR A 177 1.61 2.63 -0.63
N ALA A 178 2.81 2.07 -0.73
CA ALA A 178 3.09 1.06 -1.72
C ALA A 178 2.15 -0.09 -1.44
N SER A 179 1.09 -0.25 -2.24
CA SER A 179 0.21 -1.41 -2.14
C SER A 179 1.05 -2.62 -2.50
N GLU A 180 1.52 -3.39 -1.53
CA GLU A 180 2.19 -4.65 -1.81
C GLU A 180 1.19 -5.55 -2.55
N LEU A 181 1.41 -5.76 -3.85
CA LEU A 181 0.55 -6.57 -4.71
C LEU A 181 0.45 -8.01 -4.21
N ILE A 182 1.56 -8.52 -3.68
CA ILE A 182 1.76 -9.90 -3.20
C ILE A 182 2.53 -9.83 -1.89
N LYS A 183 2.03 -10.50 -0.84
CA LYS A 183 2.71 -10.57 0.46
C LYS A 183 3.50 -11.87 0.63
N ASP A 184 2.97 -12.97 0.09
CA ASP A 184 3.59 -14.29 0.19
C ASP A 184 3.45 -15.10 -1.11
N VAL A 185 4.22 -16.19 -1.21
CA VAL A 185 4.16 -17.16 -2.31
C VAL A 185 2.76 -17.75 -2.45
N GLN A 186 2.02 -17.88 -1.35
CA GLN A 186 0.66 -18.40 -1.33
C GLN A 186 -0.30 -17.52 -2.16
N ASP A 187 -0.24 -16.20 -1.99
CA ASP A 187 -1.07 -15.24 -2.75
C ASP A 187 -0.82 -15.38 -4.27
N LEU A 188 0.43 -15.64 -4.64
CA LEU A 188 0.82 -15.86 -6.03
C LEU A 188 0.33 -17.22 -6.56
N ALA A 189 0.31 -18.26 -5.73
CA ALA A 189 -0.17 -19.58 -6.10
C ALA A 189 -1.70 -19.64 -6.26
N ASP A 190 -2.44 -18.93 -5.41
CA ASP A 190 -3.90 -18.81 -5.49
C ASP A 190 -4.32 -17.91 -6.66
N ASN A 191 -3.42 -17.00 -7.07
CA ASN A 191 -3.50 -16.24 -8.31
C ASN A 191 -4.76 -15.36 -8.45
N ASP A 192 -5.21 -14.76 -7.35
CA ASP A 192 -6.39 -13.88 -7.33
C ASP A 192 -6.28 -12.68 -8.29
N GLN A 193 -5.05 -12.26 -8.60
CA GLN A 193 -4.74 -11.11 -9.46
C GLN A 193 -4.36 -11.48 -10.90
N GLY A 194 -4.31 -12.77 -11.26
CA GLY A 194 -3.94 -13.22 -12.61
C GLY A 194 -2.48 -12.92 -12.99
N ILE A 195 -1.56 -12.92 -12.03
CA ILE A 195 -0.12 -12.67 -12.23
C ILE A 195 0.53 -13.97 -12.72
N GLN A 196 1.17 -13.91 -13.88
CA GLN A 196 1.94 -15.05 -14.39
C GLN A 196 3.24 -15.18 -13.58
N TYR A 197 3.77 -16.39 -13.44
CA TYR A 197 4.98 -16.59 -12.67
C TYR A 197 5.86 -17.69 -13.25
N GLY A 198 7.16 -17.61 -12.97
CA GLY A 198 8.10 -18.62 -13.44
C GLY A 198 9.55 -18.39 -13.05
N ALA A 199 10.37 -19.37 -13.38
CA ALA A 199 11.81 -19.38 -13.11
C ALA A 199 12.58 -19.67 -14.40
N LYS A 200 13.90 -19.45 -14.38
CA LYS A 200 14.76 -19.81 -15.51
C LYS A 200 14.63 -21.29 -15.87
N ALA A 201 14.35 -21.57 -17.14
CA ALA A 201 14.23 -22.92 -17.68
C ALA A 201 15.52 -23.74 -17.44
N GLY A 202 15.39 -24.93 -16.85
CA GLY A 202 16.52 -25.77 -16.49
C GLY A 202 17.44 -25.20 -15.39
N GLY A 203 17.04 -24.11 -14.73
CA GLY A 203 17.71 -23.58 -13.55
C GLY A 203 17.49 -24.43 -12.30
N ALA A 204 18.30 -24.22 -11.27
CA ALA A 204 18.14 -24.90 -9.98
C ALA A 204 16.77 -24.57 -9.34
N THR A 205 16.34 -23.30 -9.41
CA THR A 205 15.03 -22.85 -8.93
C THR A 205 13.87 -23.56 -9.63
N TYR A 206 13.93 -23.73 -10.95
CA TYR A 206 12.88 -24.45 -11.69
C TYR A 206 12.82 -25.93 -11.29
N LYS A 207 13.97 -26.59 -11.14
CA LYS A 207 14.05 -27.97 -10.64
C LYS A 207 13.60 -28.11 -9.19
N PHE A 208 13.80 -27.09 -8.36
CA PHE A 208 13.32 -27.09 -6.97
C PHE A 208 11.79 -27.23 -6.94
N PHE A 209 11.06 -26.46 -7.74
CA PHE A 209 9.60 -26.59 -7.84
C PHE A 209 9.17 -27.96 -8.39
N GLU A 210 9.92 -28.53 -9.34
CA GLU A 210 9.67 -29.88 -9.89
C GLU A 210 9.84 -30.99 -8.85
N GLN A 211 10.87 -30.89 -8.01
CA GLN A 211 11.27 -31.94 -7.07
C GLN A 211 10.70 -31.75 -5.66
N SER A 212 10.01 -30.63 -5.41
CA SER A 212 9.46 -30.33 -4.09
C SER A 212 8.38 -31.32 -3.70
N THR A 213 8.32 -31.67 -2.42
CA THR A 213 7.27 -32.50 -1.81
C THR A 213 6.06 -31.69 -1.35
N ASN A 214 6.16 -30.36 -1.31
CA ASN A 214 5.08 -29.49 -0.87
C ASN A 214 4.02 -29.35 -1.97
N GLU A 215 2.75 -29.61 -1.63
CA GLU A 215 1.61 -29.51 -2.55
C GLU A 215 1.49 -28.13 -3.21
N LEU A 216 1.83 -27.05 -2.47
CA LEU A 216 1.83 -25.68 -2.98
C LEU A 216 2.82 -25.54 -4.14
N TYR A 217 4.07 -25.91 -3.92
CA TYR A 217 5.15 -25.76 -4.90
C TYR A 217 4.95 -26.70 -6.10
N GLN A 218 4.37 -27.88 -5.90
CA GLN A 218 3.98 -28.77 -7.00
C GLN A 218 2.86 -28.17 -7.85
N ARG A 219 1.85 -27.53 -7.23
CA ARG A 219 0.80 -26.83 -7.98
C ARG A 219 1.39 -25.70 -8.82
N MET A 220 2.29 -24.90 -8.23
CA MET A 220 3.00 -23.84 -8.96
C MET A 220 3.82 -24.39 -10.12
N TYR A 221 4.51 -25.52 -9.92
CA TYR A 221 5.25 -26.19 -10.99
C TYR A 221 4.36 -26.60 -12.16
N GLN A 222 3.16 -27.14 -11.91
CA GLN A 222 2.23 -27.49 -13.00
C GLN A 222 1.85 -26.27 -13.82
N THR A 223 1.55 -25.14 -13.16
CA THR A 223 1.27 -23.86 -13.83
C THR A 223 2.47 -23.37 -14.63
N MET A 224 3.69 -23.47 -14.09
CA MET A 224 4.91 -23.09 -14.80
C MET A 224 5.17 -23.96 -16.03
N LYS A 225 4.83 -25.26 -15.96
CA LYS A 225 5.04 -26.20 -17.07
C LYS A 225 4.15 -25.90 -18.28
N GLU A 226 2.97 -25.32 -18.06
CA GLU A 226 2.03 -24.94 -19.11
C GLU A 226 2.49 -23.70 -19.91
N GLN A 227 3.44 -22.94 -19.39
CA GLN A 227 3.85 -21.63 -19.92
C GLN A 227 5.32 -21.64 -20.38
N PRO A 228 5.68 -20.85 -21.40
CA PRO A 228 7.08 -20.74 -21.84
C PRO A 228 7.93 -19.99 -20.81
N MET A 229 8.78 -20.75 -20.11
CA MET A 229 9.70 -20.22 -19.10
C MET A 229 10.87 -19.42 -19.72
N PRO A 230 11.38 -18.36 -19.05
CA PRO A 230 12.54 -17.61 -19.51
C PRO A 230 13.78 -18.49 -19.66
N LEU A 231 14.56 -18.33 -20.73
CA LEU A 231 15.80 -19.09 -20.95
C LEU A 231 16.98 -18.51 -20.17
N SER A 232 16.92 -17.22 -19.85
CA SER A 232 18.01 -16.48 -19.19
C SER A 232 17.50 -15.55 -18.08
N ASN A 233 18.38 -15.20 -17.13
CA ASN A 233 18.05 -14.25 -16.05
C ASN A 233 17.66 -12.86 -16.59
N PRO A 234 18.39 -12.27 -17.56
CA PRO A 234 17.99 -10.98 -18.14
C PRO A 234 16.62 -11.03 -18.82
N GLU A 235 16.27 -12.14 -19.47
CA GLU A 235 14.95 -12.32 -20.08
C GLU A 235 13.84 -12.39 -19.02
N GLY A 236 14.06 -13.11 -17.92
CA GLY A 236 13.12 -13.18 -16.80
C GLY A 236 12.91 -11.83 -16.12
N ILE A 237 13.99 -11.07 -15.92
CA ILE A 237 13.94 -9.70 -15.38
C ILE A 237 13.16 -8.78 -16.33
N ARG A 238 13.41 -8.86 -17.64
CA ARG A 238 12.69 -8.06 -18.64
C ARG A 238 11.19 -8.38 -18.64
N LYS A 239 10.81 -9.65 -18.59
CA LYS A 239 9.39 -10.05 -18.44
C LYS A 239 8.76 -9.49 -17.17
N ALA A 240 9.47 -9.52 -16.05
CA ALA A 240 8.97 -8.94 -14.80
C ALA A 240 8.80 -7.41 -14.83
N LEU A 241 9.50 -6.71 -15.73
CA LEU A 241 9.37 -5.26 -15.93
C LEU A 241 8.22 -4.90 -16.88
N GLU A 242 8.12 -5.60 -18.00
CA GLU A 242 7.20 -5.29 -19.08
C GLU A 242 5.82 -5.92 -18.88
N ASP A 243 5.79 -7.18 -18.46
CA ASP A 243 4.59 -7.99 -18.33
C ASP A 243 4.14 -8.09 -16.86
N ASN A 244 2.90 -8.53 -16.63
CA ASN A 244 2.41 -8.87 -15.30
C ASN A 244 2.96 -10.24 -14.85
N PHE A 245 4.28 -10.29 -14.64
CA PHE A 245 5.05 -11.52 -14.43
C PHE A 245 5.89 -11.46 -13.15
N ALA A 246 5.78 -12.49 -12.31
CA ALA A 246 6.58 -12.70 -11.11
C ALA A 246 7.75 -13.64 -11.42
N TYR A 247 8.98 -13.15 -11.32
CA TYR A 247 10.17 -13.93 -11.64
C TYR A 247 10.84 -14.49 -10.39
N PHE A 248 10.94 -15.82 -10.31
CA PHE A 248 11.68 -16.52 -9.27
C PHE A 248 13.16 -16.63 -9.63
N ALA A 249 14.00 -16.11 -8.76
CA ALA A 249 15.45 -16.18 -8.90
C ALA A 249 16.14 -16.21 -7.52
N GLU A 250 17.46 -16.38 -7.55
CA GLU A 250 18.29 -16.29 -6.36
C GLU A 250 18.22 -14.88 -5.76
N SER A 251 18.15 -14.77 -4.43
CA SER A 251 17.98 -13.51 -3.70
C SER A 251 19.03 -12.46 -4.07
N THR A 252 20.27 -12.88 -4.28
CA THR A 252 21.38 -12.00 -4.68
C THR A 252 21.19 -11.38 -6.06
N THR A 253 20.66 -12.13 -7.03
CA THR A 253 20.32 -11.61 -8.36
C THR A 253 19.19 -10.59 -8.28
N ILE A 254 18.21 -10.85 -7.42
CA ILE A 254 17.05 -9.98 -7.21
C ILE A 254 17.46 -8.69 -6.50
N GLU A 255 18.18 -8.78 -5.39
CA GLU A 255 18.74 -7.64 -4.65
C GLU A 255 19.58 -6.76 -5.57
N TYR A 256 20.48 -7.37 -6.36
CA TYR A 256 21.27 -6.66 -7.36
C TYR A 256 20.41 -5.92 -8.39
N THR A 257 19.31 -6.53 -8.82
CA THR A 257 18.40 -5.94 -9.82
C THR A 257 17.59 -4.78 -9.22
N VAL A 258 17.08 -4.95 -7.99
CA VAL A 258 16.32 -3.91 -7.27
C VAL A 258 17.17 -2.67 -7.00
N GLU A 259 18.45 -2.85 -6.64
CA GLU A 259 19.38 -1.73 -6.44
C GLU A 259 19.68 -0.95 -7.74
N ARG A 260 19.52 -1.58 -8.90
CA ARG A 260 19.79 -0.94 -10.21
C ARG A 260 18.54 -0.42 -10.90
N LEU A 261 17.39 -1.04 -10.66
CA LEU A 261 16.13 -0.76 -11.32
C LEU A 261 15.09 -0.37 -10.27
N CYS A 262 14.75 0.92 -10.23
CA CYS A 262 13.79 1.45 -9.27
C CYS A 262 12.36 0.95 -9.49
N ASP A 263 12.04 0.40 -10.67
CA ASP A 263 10.69 -0.02 -11.08
C ASP A 263 10.30 -1.43 -10.61
N VAL A 264 11.21 -2.15 -9.95
CA VAL A 264 10.98 -3.50 -9.42
C VAL A 264 11.12 -3.54 -7.91
N THR A 265 10.42 -4.49 -7.31
CA THR A 265 10.49 -4.80 -5.89
C THR A 265 10.76 -6.28 -5.69
N SER A 266 11.43 -6.60 -4.60
CA SER A 266 11.57 -7.97 -4.13
C SER A 266 10.47 -8.28 -3.13
N VAL A 267 9.98 -9.51 -3.14
CA VAL A 267 9.19 -10.09 -2.05
C VAL A 267 10.00 -11.25 -1.52
N SER A 268 10.51 -11.10 -0.30
CA SER A 268 11.18 -12.19 0.40
C SER A 268 10.14 -13.24 0.77
N ALA A 269 10.30 -14.46 0.28
CA ALA A 269 9.53 -15.61 0.76
C ALA A 269 10.28 -16.22 1.96
N PRO A 270 9.89 -15.92 3.22
CA PRO A 270 10.56 -16.49 4.41
C PRO A 270 10.45 -18.03 4.49
N SER A 271 9.68 -18.66 3.62
CA SER A 271 9.34 -20.09 3.59
C SER A 271 10.07 -20.93 2.52
N LEU A 272 10.92 -20.34 1.67
CA LEU A 272 11.58 -21.08 0.57
C LEU A 272 12.98 -21.64 0.92
N VAL A 273 13.48 -21.40 2.14
CA VAL A 273 14.86 -21.77 2.54
C VAL A 273 14.95 -22.32 3.98
N ARG A 274 13.88 -22.91 4.50
CA ARG A 274 13.98 -23.74 5.72
C ARG A 274 13.50 -25.15 5.47
#